data_AF-A0A673KS96-F1
#
_entry.id   AF-A0A673KS96-F1
#
_cell.length_a   1.000
_cell.length_b   1.000
_cell.length_c   1.000
_cell.angle_alpha   90.00
_cell.angle_beta   90.00
_cell.angle_gamma   90.00
#
_symmetry.space_group_name_H-M   'P 1'
#
loop_
_entity.id
_entity.type
_entity.pdbx_description
1 polymer ?
#
loop_
_entity_poly.entity_id
_entity_poly.type
_entity_poly.pdbx_seq_one_letter_code
_entity_poly.pdbx_strand_id
1 'polypeptide(L)'
;MRICFSDLFSVSFLLSGKHSLQYFYTATSGLPNFPKFVTVGLVDEQPFTYYDSNIRRETPRQEWMAKSVEEDYWERNTQISIGAEQNFMSLLEQNSTVLNDVSNMLKGARNKQANMLRPNNYIATP
;
A
#
# COMPACT_ATOMS: atom_id res chain seq x y z
N MET A 1 -33.45 -59.08 7.05
CA MET A 1 -32.10 -59.12 6.44
C MET A 1 -32.23 -59.14 4.93
N ARG A 2 -31.99 -58.00 4.28
CA ARG A 2 -31.19 -57.80 3.06
C ARG A 2 -31.34 -56.33 2.67
N ILE A 3 -30.28 -55.59 2.89
CA ILE A 3 -30.12 -54.18 2.55
C ILE A 3 -29.90 -54.11 1.03
N CYS A 4 -30.53 -53.15 0.37
CA CYS A 4 -30.04 -52.67 -0.93
C CYS A 4 -30.19 -51.15 -0.96
N PHE A 5 -29.10 -50.48 -0.55
CA PHE A 5 -28.83 -49.08 -0.79
C PHE A 5 -28.47 -48.93 -2.27
N SER A 6 -29.15 -48.04 -2.99
CA SER A 6 -28.61 -47.55 -4.26
C SER A 6 -29.05 -46.10 -4.47
N ASP A 7 -28.68 -45.23 -3.54
CA ASP A 7 -28.63 -43.80 -3.80
C ASP A 7 -27.36 -43.52 -4.61
N LEU A 8 -27.52 -43.41 -5.92
CA LEU A 8 -26.47 -42.92 -6.81
C LEU A 8 -26.47 -41.39 -6.78
N PHE A 9 -25.91 -40.79 -5.72
CA PHE A 9 -25.58 -39.36 -5.72
C PHE A 9 -24.22 -39.17 -6.39
N SER A 10 -24.22 -38.97 -7.71
CA SER A 10 -23.05 -38.43 -8.41
C SER A 10 -23.03 -36.91 -8.24
N VAL A 11 -22.23 -36.40 -7.30
CA VAL A 11 -21.88 -34.98 -7.24
C VAL A 11 -20.55 -34.81 -7.97
N SER A 12 -20.61 -34.64 -9.28
CA SER A 12 -19.45 -34.28 -10.09
C SER A 12 -19.27 -32.77 -10.06
N PHE A 13 -18.49 -32.26 -9.11
CA PHE A 13 -18.11 -30.85 -9.07
C PHE A 13 -16.82 -30.64 -9.86
N LEU A 14 -16.94 -30.45 -11.17
CA LEU A 14 -15.83 -30.00 -12.01
C LEU A 14 -15.79 -28.47 -12.00
N LEU A 15 -15.28 -27.87 -10.93
CA LEU A 15 -14.84 -26.48 -10.99
C LEU A 15 -13.37 -26.44 -11.40
N SER A 16 -13.12 -26.43 -12.71
CA SER A 16 -11.88 -25.83 -13.22
C SER A 16 -12.12 -24.33 -13.36
N GLY A 17 -12.06 -23.63 -12.22
CA GLY A 17 -12.09 -22.18 -12.16
C GLY A 17 -10.71 -21.60 -12.48
N LYS A 18 -10.67 -20.38 -13.02
CA LYS A 18 -9.43 -19.60 -13.08
C LYS A 18 -9.18 -19.00 -11.70
N HIS A 19 -8.03 -19.30 -11.11
CA HIS A 19 -7.59 -18.68 -9.86
C HIS A 19 -6.84 -17.38 -10.14
N SER A 20 -7.03 -16.36 -9.29
CA SER A 20 -6.32 -15.08 -9.33
C SER A 20 -5.63 -14.78 -8.00
N LEU A 21 -4.43 -14.23 -8.06
CA LEU A 21 -3.65 -13.79 -6.91
C LEU A 21 -3.27 -12.33 -7.11
N GLN A 22 -3.59 -11.48 -6.15
CA GLN A 22 -3.36 -10.03 -6.22
C GLN A 22 -2.72 -9.52 -4.93
N TYR A 23 -1.81 -8.55 -5.04
CA TYR A 23 -1.22 -7.87 -3.89
C TYR A 23 -1.39 -6.36 -4.02
N PHE A 24 -1.92 -5.75 -2.97
CA PHE A 24 -2.11 -4.32 -2.87
C PHE A 24 -1.11 -3.75 -1.87
N TYR A 25 -0.32 -2.78 -2.32
CA TYR A 25 0.61 -2.03 -1.49
C TYR A 25 0.13 -0.59 -1.41
N THR A 26 -0.15 -0.12 -0.20
CA THR A 26 -0.62 1.24 0.04
C THR A 26 0.34 1.93 0.99
N ALA A 27 0.94 3.02 0.54
CA ALA A 27 1.77 3.90 1.35
C ALA A 27 1.13 5.28 1.40
N THR A 28 1.01 5.85 2.60
CA THR A 28 0.39 7.17 2.79
C THR A 28 1.21 8.03 3.74
N SER A 29 1.26 9.34 3.45
CA SER A 29 1.79 10.35 4.34
C SER A 29 0.69 11.38 4.66
N GLY A 30 0.47 11.66 5.95
CA GLY A 30 -0.44 12.73 6.38
C GLY A 30 -1.89 12.35 6.68
N LEU A 31 -2.27 11.07 6.66
CA LEU A 31 -3.60 10.63 7.15
C LEU A 31 -3.56 10.29 8.64
N PRO A 32 -4.29 11.01 9.51
CA PRO A 32 -4.36 10.65 10.93
C PRO A 32 -5.13 9.34 11.10
N ASN A 33 -4.68 8.48 12.02
CA ASN A 33 -5.31 7.20 12.38
C ASN A 33 -5.35 6.11 11.28
N PHE A 34 -4.67 6.30 10.15
CA PHE A 34 -4.45 5.25 9.15
C PHE A 34 -2.98 4.78 9.20
N PRO A 35 -2.69 3.47 9.08
CA PRO A 35 -1.31 3.01 9.00
C PRO A 35 -0.57 3.68 7.83
N LYS A 36 0.69 4.07 8.05
CA LYS A 36 1.52 4.68 7.01
C LYS A 36 1.75 3.73 5.83
N PHE A 37 1.74 2.44 6.10
CA PHE A 37 1.89 1.41 5.08
C PHE A 37 0.99 0.21 5.37
N VAL A 38 0.40 -0.35 4.32
CA VAL A 38 -0.47 -1.54 4.38
C VAL A 38 -0.16 -2.43 3.18
N THR A 39 -0.10 -3.73 3.39
CA THR A 39 -0.16 -4.74 2.32
C THR A 39 -1.36 -5.66 2.52
N VAL A 40 -2.00 -6.03 1.41
CA VAL A 40 -3.11 -6.99 1.41
C VAL A 40 -2.91 -7.94 0.25
N GLY A 41 -2.89 -9.25 0.51
CA GLY A 41 -2.94 -10.26 -0.54
C GLY A 41 -4.33 -10.85 -0.67
N LEU A 42 -4.83 -10.97 -1.90
CA LEU A 42 -6.10 -11.59 -2.25
C LEU A 42 -5.87 -12.85 -3.09
N VAL A 43 -6.58 -13.93 -2.77
CA VAL A 43 -6.77 -15.09 -3.66
C VAL A 43 -8.24 -15.12 -4.01
N ASP A 44 -8.56 -15.09 -5.31
CA ASP A 44 -9.94 -15.06 -5.81
C ASP A 44 -10.79 -13.97 -5.13
N GLU A 45 -10.21 -12.76 -5.08
CA GLU A 45 -10.78 -11.55 -4.45
C GLU A 45 -10.93 -11.64 -2.91
N GLN A 46 -10.59 -12.77 -2.30
CA GLN A 46 -10.67 -12.97 -0.86
C GLN A 46 -9.32 -12.69 -0.18
N PRO A 47 -9.27 -11.82 0.85
CA PRO A 47 -8.03 -11.51 1.54
C PRO A 47 -7.53 -12.73 2.32
N PHE A 48 -6.29 -13.13 2.04
CA PHE A 48 -5.62 -14.24 2.70
C PHE A 48 -4.44 -13.80 3.59
N THR A 49 -3.87 -12.62 3.31
CA THR A 49 -2.76 -12.05 4.09
C THR A 49 -2.91 -10.55 4.27
N TYR A 50 -2.34 -10.03 5.36
CA TYR A 50 -2.39 -8.62 5.71
C TYR A 50 -1.20 -8.19 6.54
N TYR A 51 -0.65 -7.02 6.20
CA TYR A 51 0.34 -6.28 6.98
C TYR A 51 -0.10 -4.84 7.15
N ASP A 52 0.22 -4.24 8.30
CA ASP A 52 0.17 -2.79 8.47
C ASP A 52 1.34 -2.27 9.31
N SER A 53 1.69 -0.99 9.13
CA SER A 53 2.82 -0.36 9.80
C SER A 53 2.64 -0.12 11.31
N ASN A 54 1.45 -0.35 11.87
CA ASN A 54 1.20 -0.25 13.31
C ASN A 54 1.49 -1.59 13.99
N ILE A 55 1.01 -2.70 13.42
CA ILE A 55 1.26 -4.05 13.93
C ILE A 55 2.65 -4.55 13.53
N ARG A 56 3.10 -4.18 12.33
CA ARG A 56 4.38 -4.55 11.71
C ARG A 56 4.63 -6.06 11.65
N ARG A 57 3.58 -6.81 11.36
CA ARG A 57 3.62 -8.26 11.20
C ARG A 57 2.68 -8.69 10.09
N GLU A 58 3.13 -9.62 9.26
CA GLU A 58 2.28 -10.28 8.27
C GLU A 58 1.37 -11.28 8.99
N THR A 59 0.06 -11.20 8.74
CA THR A 59 -0.95 -12.00 9.44
C THR A 59 -1.87 -12.73 8.47
N PRO A 60 -2.17 -14.03 8.71
CA PRO A 60 -3.17 -14.73 7.93
C PRO A 60 -4.55 -14.13 8.16
N ARG A 61 -5.33 -14.04 7.07
CA ARG A 61 -6.75 -13.64 7.10
C ARG A 61 -7.69 -14.81 6.83
N GLN A 62 -7.16 -15.97 6.45
CA GLN A 62 -7.91 -17.21 6.27
C GLN A 62 -7.26 -18.36 7.05
N GLU A 63 -8.09 -19.21 7.65
CA GLU A 63 -7.60 -20.37 8.41
C GLU A 63 -6.78 -21.34 7.56
N TRP A 64 -7.20 -21.56 6.31
CA TRP A 64 -6.49 -22.44 5.41
C TRP A 64 -5.06 -21.93 5.17
N MET A 65 -4.86 -20.62 5.12
CA MET A 65 -3.53 -20.04 4.90
C MET A 65 -2.65 -20.23 6.13
N ALA A 66 -3.21 -20.05 7.33
CA ALA A 66 -2.47 -20.25 8.58
C ALA A 66 -1.96 -21.70 8.75
N LYS A 67 -2.68 -22.68 8.19
CA LYS A 67 -2.38 -24.12 8.32
C LYS A 67 -1.55 -24.70 7.17
N SER A 68 -1.45 -24.00 6.04
CA SER A 68 -0.86 -24.55 4.79
C SER A 68 0.57 -24.10 4.52
N VAL A 69 1.16 -23.30 5.40
CA VAL A 69 2.49 -22.72 5.21
C VAL A 69 3.52 -23.27 6.19
N GLU A 70 4.78 -23.18 5.79
CA GLU A 70 5.97 -23.45 6.60
C GLU A 70 6.07 -22.49 7.81
N GLU A 71 6.73 -22.95 8.88
CA GLU A 71 6.78 -22.25 10.17
C GLU A 71 7.41 -20.84 10.07
N ASP A 72 8.41 -20.68 9.20
CA ASP A 72 9.14 -19.42 8.97
C ASP A 72 8.48 -18.50 7.94
N TYR A 73 7.40 -18.95 7.27
CA TYR A 73 6.73 -18.20 6.19
C TYR A 73 6.31 -16.79 6.62
N TRP A 74 5.67 -16.69 7.79
CA TRP A 74 5.14 -15.42 8.31
C TRP A 74 6.25 -14.47 8.72
N GLU A 75 7.34 -14.98 9.28
CA GLU A 75 8.50 -14.18 9.63
C GLU A 75 9.20 -13.65 8.38
N ARG A 76 9.45 -14.51 7.40
CA ARG A 76 10.03 -14.12 6.10
C ARG A 76 9.20 -13.04 5.42
N ASN A 77 7.88 -13.23 5.31
CA ASN A 77 7.00 -12.23 4.68
C ASN A 77 6.89 -10.95 5.52
N THR A 78 6.96 -11.04 6.85
CA THR A 78 7.05 -9.84 7.69
C THR A 78 8.29 -9.02 7.34
N GLN A 79 9.45 -9.64 7.15
CA GLN A 79 10.67 -8.92 6.74
C GLN A 79 10.55 -8.32 5.34
N ILE A 80 9.92 -9.03 4.40
CA ILE A 80 9.65 -8.50 3.05
C ILE A 80 8.74 -7.27 3.13
N SER A 81 7.65 -7.34 3.90
CA SER A 81 6.72 -6.23 4.09
C SER A 81 7.37 -5.04 4.80
N ILE A 82 8.27 -5.27 5.76
CA ILE A 82 9.09 -4.21 6.39
C ILE A 82 10.02 -3.55 5.37
N GLY A 83 10.70 -4.34 4.51
CA GLY A 83 11.55 -3.79 3.46
C GLY A 83 10.76 -2.97 2.44
N ALA A 84 9.56 -3.44 2.07
CA ALA A 84 8.66 -2.69 1.21
C ALA A 84 8.21 -1.38 1.87
N GLU A 85 7.82 -1.41 3.15
CA GLU A 85 7.47 -0.20 3.92
C GLU A 85 8.59 0.83 3.83
N GLN A 86 9.84 0.45 4.13
CA GLN A 86 10.99 1.36 4.09
C GLN A 86 11.19 1.98 2.70
N ASN A 87 11.11 1.18 1.64
CA ASN A 87 11.29 1.64 0.28
C ASN A 87 10.20 2.64 -0.15
N PHE A 88 8.93 2.31 0.10
CA PHE A 88 7.81 3.17 -0.28
C PHE A 88 7.78 4.47 0.55
N MET A 89 8.05 4.38 1.85
CA MET A 89 8.10 5.57 2.71
C MET A 89 9.26 6.50 2.34
N SER A 90 10.43 5.94 2.02
CA SER A 90 11.58 6.72 1.53
C SER A 90 11.25 7.40 0.19
N LEU A 91 10.58 6.71 -0.72
CA LEU A 91 10.14 7.30 -1.99
C LEU A 91 9.16 8.46 -1.78
N LEU A 92 8.19 8.31 -0.87
CA LEU A 92 7.25 9.38 -0.54
C LEU A 92 7.96 10.59 0.08
N GLU A 93 8.94 10.38 0.95
CA GLU A 93 9.72 11.43 1.58
C GLU A 93 10.58 12.20 0.56
N GLN A 94 11.27 11.48 -0.33
CA GLN A 94 12.05 12.08 -1.42
C GLN A 94 11.17 12.93 -2.34
N ASN A 95 10.04 12.37 -2.79
CA ASN A 95 9.11 13.09 -3.66
C ASN A 95 8.54 14.34 -2.97
N SER A 96 8.21 14.25 -1.68
CA SER A 96 7.70 15.39 -0.90
C SER A 96 8.76 16.49 -0.78
N THR A 97 10.02 16.12 -0.59
CA THR A 97 11.15 17.07 -0.51
C THR A 97 11.32 17.83 -1.82
N VAL A 98 11.39 17.10 -2.94
CA VAL A 98 11.53 17.72 -4.27
C VAL A 98 10.39 18.69 -4.57
N LEU A 99 9.15 18.31 -4.26
CA LEU A 99 7.99 19.17 -4.48
C LEU A 99 8.04 20.44 -3.61
N ASN A 100 8.48 20.32 -2.37
CA ASN A 100 8.64 21.47 -1.47
C ASN A 100 9.74 22.42 -1.97
N ASP A 101 10.86 21.89 -2.44
CA ASP A 101 11.95 22.69 -3.00
C ASP A 101 11.51 23.45 -4.25
N VAL A 102 10.85 22.75 -5.18
CA VAL A 102 10.27 23.38 -6.39
C VAL A 102 9.29 24.49 -6.00
N SER A 103 8.40 24.23 -5.04
CA SER A 103 7.45 25.23 -4.53
C SER A 103 8.16 26.47 -3.97
N ASN A 104 9.22 26.29 -3.20
CA ASN A 104 10.00 27.38 -2.61
C ASN A 104 10.77 28.18 -3.69
N MET A 105 11.34 27.50 -4.69
CA MET A 105 11.99 28.15 -5.83
C MET A 105 11.02 29.03 -6.62
N LEU A 106 9.82 28.53 -6.91
CA LEU A 106 8.79 29.28 -7.63
C LEU A 106 8.31 30.50 -6.85
N LYS A 107 8.15 30.39 -5.53
CA LYS A 107 7.83 31.54 -4.65
C LYS A 107 8.96 32.58 -4.69
N GLY A 108 10.22 32.13 -4.60
CA GLY A 108 11.39 33.01 -4.68
C GLY A 108 11.48 33.76 -6.02
N ALA A 109 11.27 33.07 -7.13
CA ALA A 109 11.25 33.66 -8.47
C ALA A 109 10.13 34.71 -8.61
N ARG A 110 8.92 34.39 -8.15
CA ARG A 110 7.78 35.32 -8.15
C ARG A 110 8.06 36.57 -7.31
N ASN A 111 8.65 36.41 -6.12
CA ASN A 111 8.97 37.54 -5.25
C ASN A 111 10.06 38.43 -5.86
N LYS A 112 11.09 37.84 -6.48
CA LYS A 112 12.10 38.60 -7.22
C LYS A 112 11.46 39.39 -8.36
N GLN A 113 10.60 38.76 -9.15
CA GLN A 113 9.88 39.42 -10.24
C GLN A 113 8.98 40.56 -9.74
N ALA A 114 8.22 40.34 -8.66
CA ALA A 114 7.38 41.37 -8.05
C ALA A 114 8.20 42.58 -7.57
N ASN A 115 9.38 42.36 -6.99
CA ASN A 115 10.27 43.43 -6.56
C ASN A 115 10.91 44.19 -7.73
N MET A 116 11.21 43.51 -8.85
CA MET A 116 11.74 44.17 -10.06
C MET A 116 10.71 45.04 -10.75
N LEU A 117 9.42 44.70 -10.66
CA LEU A 117 8.32 45.48 -11.25
C LEU A 117 7.82 46.60 -10.34
N ARG A 118 8.36 46.75 -9.12
CA ARG A 118 8.01 47.87 -8.24
C ARG A 118 8.55 49.17 -8.84
N PRO A 119 7.70 50.18 -9.10
CA PRO A 119 8.16 51.48 -9.56
C PRO A 119 9.14 52.06 -8.54
N ASN A 120 10.28 52.52 -9.02
CA ASN A 120 11.24 53.24 -8.21
C ASN A 120 10.60 54.59 -7.85
N ASN A 121 10.14 54.77 -6.60
CA ASN A 121 9.54 56.01 -6.11
C ASN A 121 10.58 57.13 -5.91
N TYR A 122 11.59 57.23 -6.78
CA TYR A 122 12.47 58.40 -6.90
C TYR A 122 11.75 59.44 -7.76
N ILE A 123 10.65 59.98 -7.27
CA ILE A 123 10.12 61.24 -7.79
C ILE A 123 11.03 62.32 -7.20
N ALA A 124 11.76 62.99 -8.09
CA ALA A 124 12.54 64.18 -7.79
C ALA A 124 11.66 65.18 -7.01
N THR A 125 12.06 65.51 -5.78
CA THR A 125 11.54 66.69 -5.08
C THR A 125 12.04 67.94 -5.82
N PRO A 126 11.18 68.93 -6.09
CA PRO A 126 11.57 70.17 -6.77
C PRO A 126 12.71 70.92 -6.08
#